data_AF-A0A6P2BIR5-F1
#
_entry.id   AF-A0A6P2BIR5-F1
#
_cell.length_a   1.000
_cell.length_b   1.000
_cell.length_c   1.000
_cell.angle_alpha   90.00
_cell.angle_beta   90.00
_cell.angle_gamma   90.00
#
_symmetry.space_group_name_H-M   'P 1'
#
loop_
_entity.id
_entity.type
_entity.pdbx_description
1 polymer ?
#
loop_
_entity_poly.entity_id
_entity_poly.type
_entity_poly.pdbx_seq_one_letter_code
_entity_poly.pdbx_strand_id
1 'polypeptide(L)'
;MPTKEVWFIELDLETANRYIDGCAYVLSIPEYPNYVKIGDCQGNLKRRLGQIKAGLQRGGWANEIEVVAAWKFPRRGQALDVVNETRRIASQQQNPVWLEIERTHRKPDFLYREGLRPKTVASWMEKAINNLALKARQIEV
;
A
#
# COMPACT_ATOMS: atom_id res chain seq x y z
N MET A 1 14.04 28.41 4.50
CA MET A 1 12.67 27.86 4.36
C MET A 1 12.72 26.39 4.77
N PRO A 2 11.78 25.83 5.54
CA PRO A 2 11.90 24.45 5.99
C PRO A 2 11.72 23.51 4.79
N THR A 3 12.80 22.80 4.45
CA THR A 3 12.86 21.72 3.48
C THR A 3 11.86 20.63 3.88
N LYS A 4 10.93 20.28 2.98
CA LYS A 4 10.09 19.10 3.17
C LYS A 4 10.91 17.86 2.85
N GLU A 5 11.74 17.46 3.81
CA GLU A 5 12.40 16.16 3.77
C GLU A 5 11.32 15.06 3.81
N VAL A 6 11.28 14.24 2.76
CA VAL A 6 10.44 13.05 2.71
C VAL A 6 11.22 11.93 3.36
N TRP A 7 10.85 11.58 4.59
CA TRP A 7 11.49 10.52 5.38
C TRP A 7 10.85 9.16 5.04
N PHE A 8 11.64 8.24 4.49
CA PHE A 8 11.22 6.85 4.29
C PHE A 8 11.79 6.01 5.43
N ILE A 9 10.91 5.46 6.25
CA ILE A 9 11.28 4.51 7.29
C ILE A 9 10.52 3.23 6.98
N GLU A 10 11.24 2.14 6.74
CA GLU A 10 10.68 0.79 6.80
C GLU A 10 10.32 0.55 8.27
N LEU A 11 9.01 0.55 8.57
CA LEU A 11 8.54 0.51 9.96
C LEU A 11 8.24 -0.93 10.36
N ASP A 12 8.75 -1.34 11.52
CA ASP A 12 8.13 -2.43 12.25
C ASP A 12 6.66 -2.08 12.58
N LEU A 13 5.86 -3.13 12.75
CA LEU A 13 4.41 -3.01 12.96
C LEU A 13 4.08 -2.17 14.19
N GLU A 14 4.91 -2.20 15.24
CA GLU A 14 4.68 -1.43 16.47
C GLU A 14 4.85 0.07 16.21
N THR A 15 5.85 0.45 15.43
CA THR A 15 6.15 1.83 15.07
C THR A 15 5.11 2.37 14.08
N ALA A 16 4.67 1.56 13.11
CA ALA A 16 3.56 1.93 12.22
C ALA A 16 2.25 2.21 12.98
N ASN A 17 2.06 1.61 14.16
CA ASN A 17 0.84 1.74 14.97
C ASN A 17 0.74 3.03 15.79
N ARG A 18 1.80 3.83 15.93
CA ARG A 18 1.82 5.01 16.82
C ARG A 18 1.44 6.34 16.15
N TYR A 19 1.19 6.39 14.84
CA TYR A 19 1.12 7.67 14.11
C TYR A 19 -0.25 8.07 13.56
N ILE A 20 -0.45 9.39 13.48
CA ILE A 20 -1.72 10.07 13.18
C ILE A 20 -1.84 10.49 11.69
N ASP A 21 -0.73 10.44 10.93
CA ASP A 21 -0.63 11.04 9.58
C ASP A 21 -1.14 10.12 8.44
N GLY A 22 -0.36 9.96 7.37
CA GLY A 22 -0.62 9.03 6.26
C GLY A 22 0.27 7.80 6.33
N CYS A 23 -0.26 6.65 5.93
CA CYS A 23 0.49 5.42 5.75
C CYS A 23 0.10 4.78 4.41
N ALA A 24 1.10 4.29 3.66
CA ALA A 24 0.89 3.43 2.51
C ALA A 24 1.43 2.04 2.86
N TYR A 25 0.71 0.98 2.52
CA TYR A 25 1.06 -0.39 2.91
C TYR A 25 0.87 -1.40 1.77
N VAL A 26 1.58 -2.53 1.89
CA VAL A 26 1.43 -3.75 1.09
C VAL A 26 1.05 -4.89 2.04
N LEU A 27 -0.05 -5.58 1.73
CA LEU A 27 -0.52 -6.73 2.48
C LEU A 27 -0.51 -7.99 1.62
N SER A 28 -0.17 -9.11 2.23
CA SER A 28 -0.41 -10.45 1.70
C SER A 28 -1.49 -11.15 2.50
N ILE A 29 -2.18 -12.07 1.83
CA ILE A 29 -3.00 -13.08 2.48
C ILE A 29 -2.24 -14.40 2.34
N PRO A 30 -1.75 -15.03 3.43
CA PRO A 30 -0.93 -16.24 3.34
C PRO A 30 -1.60 -17.39 2.57
N GLU A 31 -2.92 -17.55 2.74
CA GLU A 31 -3.74 -18.54 2.03
C GLU A 31 -3.82 -18.28 0.52
N TYR A 32 -3.59 -17.03 0.09
CA TYR A 32 -3.70 -16.57 -1.30
C TYR A 32 -2.46 -15.72 -1.68
N PRO A 33 -1.26 -16.30 -1.74
CA PRO A 33 0.00 -15.55 -1.78
C PRO A 33 0.20 -14.73 -3.07
N ASN A 34 -0.53 -15.07 -4.14
CA ASN A 34 -0.54 -14.32 -5.40
C ASN A 34 -1.51 -13.12 -5.37
N TYR A 35 -2.27 -12.94 -4.30
CA TYR A 35 -3.18 -11.82 -4.08
C TYR A 35 -2.51 -10.83 -3.13
N VAL A 36 -2.23 -9.64 -3.66
CA VAL A 36 -1.53 -8.60 -2.90
C VAL A 36 -2.43 -7.37 -2.83
N LYS A 37 -2.72 -6.91 -1.61
CA LYS A 37 -3.44 -5.65 -1.42
C LYS A 37 -2.44 -4.53 -1.21
N ILE A 38 -2.57 -3.45 -1.98
CA ILE A 38 -1.94 -2.18 -1.65
C ILE A 38 -3.01 -1.19 -1.21
N GLY A 39 -2.66 -0.30 -0.28
CA GLY A 39 -3.59 0.71 0.17
C GLY A 39 -2.94 1.81 0.95
N ASP A 40 -3.73 2.84 1.19
CA ASP A 40 -3.41 3.95 2.06
C ASP A 40 -4.38 3.99 3.26
N CYS A 41 -3.94 4.60 4.35
CA CYS A 41 -4.82 5.01 5.42
C CYS A 41 -4.39 6.33 6.06
N GLN A 42 -5.35 6.97 6.72
CA GLN A 42 -5.10 8.05 7.66
C GLN A 42 -5.17 7.50 9.08
N GLY A 43 -4.19 7.87 9.90
CA GLY A 43 -4.10 7.43 11.29
C GLY A 43 -3.61 5.99 11.45
N ASN A 44 -4.11 5.33 12.49
CA ASN A 44 -3.55 4.09 13.02
C ASN A 44 -3.69 2.87 12.07
N LEU A 45 -2.55 2.32 11.63
CA LEU A 45 -2.48 1.15 10.76
C LEU A 45 -3.16 -0.09 11.38
N LYS A 46 -2.95 -0.40 12.67
CA LYS A 46 -3.63 -1.51 13.38
C LYS A 46 -5.14 -1.45 13.23
N ARG A 47 -5.72 -0.26 13.40
CA ARG A 47 -7.17 -0.07 13.23
C ARG A 47 -7.61 -0.39 11.80
N ARG A 48 -6.83 0.06 10.81
CA ARG A 48 -7.10 -0.23 9.39
C ARG A 48 -6.98 -1.73 9.09
N LEU A 49 -5.95 -2.40 9.60
CA LEU A 49 -5.76 -3.85 9.46
C LEU A 49 -6.93 -4.62 10.09
N GLY A 50 -7.40 -4.20 11.27
CA GLY A 50 -8.59 -4.79 11.90
C GLY A 50 -9.85 -4.68 11.04
N GLN A 51 -10.08 -3.53 10.40
CA GLN A 51 -11.19 -3.34 9.48
C GLN A 51 -11.08 -4.25 8.25
N ILE A 52 -9.89 -4.35 7.65
CA ILE A 52 -9.65 -5.20 6.48
C ILE A 52 -9.86 -6.67 6.83
N LYS A 53 -9.29 -7.13 7.96
CA LYS A 53 -9.46 -8.49 8.45
C LYS A 53 -10.94 -8.82 8.67
N ALA A 54 -11.69 -7.94 9.32
CA ALA A 54 -13.13 -8.13 9.53
C ALA A 54 -13.91 -8.16 8.20
N GLY A 55 -13.52 -7.36 7.20
CA GLY A 55 -14.10 -7.39 5.85
C GLY A 55 -13.86 -8.74 5.16
N LEU A 56 -12.61 -9.19 5.14
CA LEU A 56 -12.22 -10.47 4.54
C LEU A 56 -12.89 -11.67 5.20
N GLN A 57 -12.98 -11.68 6.54
CA GLN A 57 -13.67 -12.74 7.28
C GLN A 57 -15.16 -12.79 6.95
N ARG A 58 -15.84 -11.64 6.88
CA ARG A 58 -17.27 -11.61 6.46
C ARG A 58 -17.47 -12.05 5.02
N GLY A 59 -16.48 -11.81 4.15
CA GLY A 59 -16.48 -12.29 2.77
C GLY A 59 -16.12 -13.77 2.61
N GLY A 60 -15.73 -14.47 3.68
CA GLY A 60 -15.25 -15.84 3.63
C GLY A 60 -13.89 -16.01 2.93
N TRP A 61 -13.10 -14.92 2.86
CA TRP A 61 -11.85 -14.91 2.10
C TRP A 61 -10.62 -15.29 2.91
N ALA A 62 -10.48 -14.85 4.16
CA ALA A 62 -9.26 -15.11 4.91
C ALA A 62 -9.42 -14.86 6.41
N ASN A 63 -8.72 -15.66 7.21
CA ASN A 63 -8.60 -15.44 8.66
C ASN A 63 -7.32 -14.70 9.05
N GLU A 64 -6.33 -14.65 8.17
CA GLU A 64 -5.03 -14.07 8.43
C GLU A 64 -4.63 -13.10 7.31
N ILE A 65 -3.95 -12.02 7.70
CA ILE A 65 -3.35 -11.04 6.81
C ILE A 65 -1.97 -10.70 7.36
N GLU A 66 -1.02 -10.46 6.48
CA GLU A 66 0.33 -10.07 6.83
C GLU A 66 0.65 -8.71 6.23
N VAL A 67 1.30 -7.86 7.01
CA VAL A 67 1.88 -6.61 6.50
C VAL A 67 3.26 -6.96 5.95
N VAL A 68 3.41 -6.83 4.64
CA VAL A 68 4.67 -7.12 3.94
C VAL A 68 5.61 -5.94 4.08
N ALA A 69 5.07 -4.74 3.90
CA ALA A 69 5.80 -3.49 4.04
C ALA A 69 4.81 -2.34 4.30
N ALA A 70 5.28 -1.31 5.01
CA ALA A 70 4.53 -0.09 5.25
C ALA A 70 5.47 1.11 5.30
N TRP A 71 5.01 2.22 4.74
CA TRP A 71 5.74 3.49 4.68
C TRP A 71 4.88 4.61 5.24
N LYS A 72 5.53 5.48 6.03
CA LYS A 72 4.90 6.65 6.62
C LYS A 72 5.03 7.86 5.71
N PHE A 73 3.99 8.69 5.71
CA PHE A 73 3.97 9.97 5.01
C PHE A 73 3.40 11.08 5.91
N PRO A 74 3.94 12.30 5.82
CA PRO A 74 3.42 13.49 6.52
C PRO A 74 1.92 13.75 6.30
N ARG A 75 1.36 13.32 5.16
CA ARG A 75 -0.05 13.49 4.83
C ARG A 75 -0.57 12.26 4.11
N ARG A 76 -1.84 11.91 4.36
CA ARG A 76 -2.51 10.84 3.61
C ARG A 76 -2.47 11.06 2.10
N GLY A 77 -2.54 12.31 1.62
CA GLY A 77 -2.43 12.62 0.20
C GLY A 77 -1.17 12.03 -0.45
N GLN A 78 -0.01 12.15 0.20
CA GLN A 78 1.24 11.60 -0.30
C GLN A 78 1.25 10.06 -0.28
N ALA A 79 0.67 9.44 0.75
CA ALA A 79 0.49 7.99 0.78
C ALA A 79 -0.40 7.50 -0.37
N LEU A 80 -1.49 8.21 -0.65
CA LEU A 80 -2.38 7.93 -1.77
C LEU A 80 -1.68 8.11 -3.12
N ASP A 81 -0.85 9.15 -3.28
CA ASP A 81 -0.07 9.38 -4.50
C ASP A 81 0.89 8.20 -4.76
N VAL A 82 1.55 7.70 -3.72
CA VAL A 82 2.41 6.50 -3.80
C VAL A 82 1.62 5.27 -4.23
N VAL A 83 0.45 5.03 -3.63
CA VAL A 83 -0.41 3.90 -4.02
C VAL A 83 -0.83 4.02 -5.48
N ASN A 84 -1.22 5.21 -5.94
CA ASN A 84 -1.63 5.43 -7.33
C ASN A 84 -0.48 5.28 -8.32
N GLU A 85 0.72 5.77 -7.98
CA GLU A 85 1.91 5.58 -8.80
C GLU A 85 2.34 4.11 -8.82
N THR A 86 2.18 3.38 -7.71
CA THR A 86 2.39 1.92 -7.66
C THR A 86 1.41 1.20 -8.59
N ARG A 87 0.13 1.61 -8.62
CA ARG A 87 -0.86 1.08 -9.58
C ARG A 87 -0.43 1.32 -11.02
N ARG A 88 0.09 2.52 -11.32
CA ARG A 88 0.60 2.87 -12.65
C ARG A 88 1.83 2.02 -13.05
N ILE A 89 2.76 1.78 -12.13
CA ILE A 89 3.92 0.91 -12.37
C ILE A 89 3.46 -0.53 -12.60
N ALA A 90 2.51 -1.00 -11.79
CA ALA A 90 1.92 -2.32 -11.94
C ALA A 90 1.26 -2.46 -13.32
N SER A 91 0.41 -1.52 -13.75
CA SER A 91 -0.28 -1.61 -15.06
C SER A 91 0.66 -1.57 -16.28
N GLN A 92 1.91 -1.16 -16.10
CA GLN A 92 2.95 -1.22 -17.14
C GLN A 92 3.66 -2.58 -17.21
N GLN A 93 3.46 -3.45 -16.23
CA GLN A 93 3.95 -4.83 -16.27
C GLN A 93 3.02 -5.68 -17.16
N GLN A 94 3.55 -6.76 -17.73
CA GLN A 94 2.73 -7.73 -18.46
C GLN A 94 1.78 -8.47 -17.49
N ASN A 95 0.49 -8.44 -17.79
CA ASN A 95 -0.62 -9.22 -17.20
C ASN A 95 -0.95 -9.07 -15.69
N PRO A 96 -0.97 -7.89 -15.05
CA PRO A 96 -1.59 -7.71 -13.74
C PRO A 96 -3.11 -7.52 -13.85
N VAL A 97 -3.86 -8.24 -13.04
CA VAL A 97 -5.32 -8.07 -12.92
C VAL A 97 -5.63 -7.43 -11.58
N TRP A 98 -6.37 -6.32 -11.62
CA TRP A 98 -6.95 -5.71 -10.43
C TRP A 98 -8.30 -6.36 -10.15
N LEU A 99 -8.43 -6.99 -9.00
CA LEU A 99 -9.64 -7.69 -8.57
C LEU A 99 -10.38 -6.87 -7.50
N GLU A 100 -11.66 -6.63 -7.76
CA GLU A 100 -12.62 -6.19 -6.74
C GLU A 100 -13.09 -7.42 -5.95
N ILE A 101 -12.77 -7.45 -4.65
CA ILE A 101 -13.18 -8.54 -3.76
C ILE A 101 -14.38 -8.13 -2.89
N GLU A 102 -14.63 -6.82 -2.71
CA GLU A 102 -15.83 -6.32 -2.02
C GLU A 102 -16.91 -5.84 -3.02
N ARG A 103 -18.11 -6.42 -2.96
CA ARG A 103 -19.30 -5.97 -3.72
C ARG A 103 -19.76 -4.54 -3.38
N THR A 104 -19.24 -3.95 -2.30
CA THR A 104 -19.68 -2.66 -1.75
C THR A 104 -18.77 -1.48 -2.08
N HIS A 105 -17.58 -1.70 -2.67
CA HIS A 105 -16.64 -0.62 -2.98
C HIS A 105 -16.30 -0.56 -4.46
N ARG A 106 -16.43 0.64 -5.05
CA ARG A 106 -16.19 0.95 -6.49
C ARG A 106 -14.69 0.95 -6.88
N LYS A 107 -13.79 0.32 -6.12
CA LYS A 107 -12.36 0.26 -6.45
C LYS A 107 -11.79 -1.13 -6.19
N PRO A 108 -11.00 -1.69 -7.12
CA PRO A 108 -10.34 -2.97 -6.92
C PRO A 108 -9.40 -2.95 -5.72
N ASP A 109 -9.55 -4.01 -4.91
CA ASP A 109 -8.96 -4.14 -3.59
C ASP A 109 -7.65 -4.91 -3.61
N PHE A 110 -7.45 -5.76 -4.62
CA PHE A 110 -6.32 -6.67 -4.71
C PHE A 110 -5.72 -6.66 -6.11
N LEU A 111 -4.40 -6.80 -6.13
CA LEU A 111 -3.62 -7.07 -7.31
C LEU A 111 -3.36 -8.57 -7.37
N TYR A 112 -3.69 -9.19 -8.50
CA TYR A 112 -3.44 -10.59 -8.77
C TYR A 112 -2.61 -10.76 -10.04
N ARG A 113 -1.61 -11.63 -9.94
CA ARG A 113 -0.94 -12.23 -11.09
C ARG A 113 -0.31 -13.55 -10.64
N GLU A 114 -0.35 -14.56 -11.50
CA GLU A 114 0.33 -15.82 -11.22
C GLU A 114 1.85 -15.59 -10.99
N GLY A 115 2.37 -16.15 -9.89
CA GLY A 115 3.76 -15.95 -9.47
C GLY A 115 4.08 -14.55 -8.92
N LEU A 116 3.07 -13.69 -8.70
CA LEU A 116 3.26 -12.39 -8.07
C LEU A 116 3.65 -12.59 -6.61
N ARG A 117 4.85 -12.12 -6.25
CA ARG A 117 5.31 -12.13 -4.86
C ARG A 117 4.99 -10.80 -4.21
N PRO A 118 4.51 -10.76 -2.95
CA PRO A 118 4.25 -9.50 -2.26
C PRO A 118 5.49 -8.59 -2.17
N LYS A 119 6.69 -9.17 -2.05
CA LYS A 119 7.96 -8.42 -2.11
C LYS A 119 8.20 -7.69 -3.43
N THR A 120 7.69 -8.23 -4.55
CA THR A 120 7.75 -7.57 -5.85
C THR A 120 6.87 -6.32 -5.86
N VAL A 121 5.71 -6.37 -5.23
CA VAL A 121 4.82 -5.22 -5.10
C VAL A 121 5.40 -4.17 -4.15
N ALA A 122 6.05 -4.61 -3.06
CA ALA A 122 6.80 -3.73 -2.17
C ALA A 122 7.90 -2.96 -2.90
N SER A 123 8.69 -3.63 -3.76
CA SER A 123 9.72 -2.92 -4.55
C SER A 123 9.15 -1.95 -5.59
N TRP A 124 7.96 -2.22 -6.13
CA TRP A 124 7.25 -1.24 -6.97
C TRP A 124 6.81 -0.01 -6.17
N MET A 125 6.44 -0.21 -4.90
CA MET A 125 6.04 0.87 -4.01
C MET A 125 7.23 1.76 -3.60
N GLU A 126 8.40 1.15 -3.35
CA GLU A 126 9.67 1.88 -3.17
C GLU A 126 10.05 2.67 -4.43
N LYS A 127 9.86 2.09 -5.61
CA LYS A 127 10.08 2.79 -6.88
C LYS A 127 9.11 3.97 -7.05
N ALA A 128 7.84 3.81 -6.68
CA ALA A 128 6.84 4.88 -6.71
C ALA A 128 7.23 6.05 -5.79
N ILE A 129 7.63 5.72 -4.57
CA ILE A 129 8.22 6.63 -3.59
C ILE A 129 9.35 7.46 -4.20
N ASN A 130 10.33 6.80 -4.80
CA ASN A 130 11.51 7.48 -5.37
C ASN A 130 11.13 8.37 -6.56
N ASN A 131 10.24 7.91 -7.45
CA ASN A 131 9.75 8.71 -8.57
C ASN A 131 9.07 10.01 -8.11
N LEU A 132 8.25 9.94 -7.05
CA LEU A 132 7.53 11.09 -6.53
C LEU A 132 8.47 12.08 -5.82
N ALA A 133 9.46 11.57 -5.08
CA ALA A 133 10.50 12.41 -4.47
C ALA A 133 11.33 13.16 -5.54
N LEU A 134 11.70 12.49 -6.63
CA LEU A 134 12.43 13.11 -7.74
C LEU A 134 11.59 14.20 -8.43
N LYS A 135 10.31 13.96 -8.69
CA LYS A 135 9.40 14.96 -9.28
C LYS A 135 9.25 16.19 -8.40
N ALA A 136 9.12 16.01 -7.09
CA ALA A 136 9.01 17.14 -6.15
C ALA A 136 10.24 18.06 -6.20
N ARG A 137 11.45 17.48 -6.33
CA ARG A 137 12.70 18.25 -6.46
C ARG A 137 12.83 19.01 -7.78
N GLN A 138 12.25 18.50 -8.86
CA GLN A 138 12.29 19.15 -10.18
C GLN A 138 11.40 20.38 -10.28
N ILE A 139 10.36 20.49 -9.43
CA ILE A 139 9.40 21.61 -9.42
C ILE A 139 9.95 22.81 -8.61
N GLU A 140 10.98 22.60 -7.79
CA GLU A 140 11.59 23.65 -6.96
C GLU A 140 12.71 24.46 -7.70
N VAL A 141 12.80 24.34 -9.02
CA VAL A 141 13.75 25.09 -9.88
C VAL A 141 13.06 26.26 -10.57
#